data_AF-F3CDW1-F1
#
_entry.id   AF-F3CDW1-F1
#
_cell.length_a   1.000
_cell.length_b   1.000
_cell.length_c   1.000
_cell.angle_alpha   90.00
_cell.angle_beta   90.00
_cell.angle_gamma   90.00
#
_symmetry.space_group_name_H-M   'P 1'
#
loop_
_entity.id
_entity.type
_entity.pdbx_description
1 polymer ?
#
loop_
_entity_poly.entity_id
_entity_poly.type
_entity_poly.pdbx_seq_one_letter_code
_entity_poly.pdbx_strand_id
1 'polypeptide(L)'
;GDDFFGPNYGQATIYTNTRKGYSQECSNVGQLLKNLSFTLDMESTLMGNVLDDKMKPDAAAKAWIKKNPQVLDTWLSGVTTVDGKPGLEAAKAKLTQ
;
A
#
# COMPACT_ATOMS: atom_id res chain seq x y z
N GLY A 1 -2.89 27.58 12.62
CA GLY A 1 -2.93 26.39 11.76
C GLY A 1 -3.72 26.72 10.52
N ASP A 2 -4.99 27.03 10.73
CA ASP A 2 -5.96 27.24 9.66
C ASP A 2 -5.64 28.41 8.74
N ASP A 3 -5.11 29.51 9.29
CA ASP A 3 -4.72 30.70 8.52
C ASP A 3 -3.53 30.46 7.56
N PHE A 4 -2.78 29.36 7.73
CA PHE A 4 -1.55 29.09 6.98
C PHE A 4 -1.56 27.75 6.23
N PHE A 5 -2.24 26.73 6.77
CA PHE A 5 -2.20 25.36 6.26
C PHE A 5 -3.57 24.85 5.77
N GLY A 6 -4.62 25.69 5.87
CA GLY A 6 -5.99 25.34 5.50
C GLY A 6 -6.84 24.85 6.68
N PRO A 7 -8.17 24.78 6.49
CA PRO A 7 -9.13 24.50 7.57
C PRO A 7 -8.91 23.14 8.24
N ASN A 8 -9.49 22.97 9.44
CA ASN A 8 -9.39 21.74 10.24
C ASN A 8 -7.93 21.41 10.63
N TYR A 9 -7.16 22.42 11.04
CA TYR A 9 -5.75 22.27 11.43
C TYR A 9 -4.86 21.71 10.31
N GLY A 10 -5.17 22.03 9.05
CA GLY A 10 -4.42 21.55 7.89
C GLY A 10 -4.68 20.09 7.55
N GLN A 11 -5.93 19.65 7.62
CA GLN A 11 -6.32 18.32 7.16
C GLN A 11 -5.77 18.07 5.74
N ALA A 12 -5.04 16.97 5.58
CA ALA A 12 -4.38 16.63 4.34
C ALA A 12 -4.92 15.32 3.76
N THR A 13 -4.84 15.20 2.43
CA THR A 13 -5.11 13.96 1.71
C THR A 13 -3.89 13.62 0.85
N ILE A 14 -3.49 12.36 0.89
CA ILE A 14 -2.33 11.87 0.14
C ILE A 14 -2.82 11.10 -1.08
N TYR A 15 -2.26 11.41 -2.25
CA TYR A 15 -2.61 10.80 -3.52
C TYR A 15 -1.41 10.10 -4.17
N THR A 16 -1.67 9.00 -4.87
CA THR A 16 -0.68 8.34 -5.72
C THR A 16 -0.67 8.97 -7.12
N ASN A 17 0.46 9.57 -7.49
CA ASN A 17 0.67 10.15 -8.81
C ASN A 17 1.46 9.20 -9.71
N THR A 18 1.09 9.15 -11.00
CA THR A 18 1.86 8.43 -12.02
C THR A 18 2.22 9.38 -13.18
N ARG A 19 3.26 9.05 -13.94
CA ARG A 19 3.55 9.80 -15.17
C ARG A 19 2.40 9.63 -16.16
N LYS A 20 2.20 10.63 -17.03
CA LYS A 20 1.18 10.58 -18.09
C LYS A 20 1.30 9.27 -18.89
N GLY A 21 0.18 8.57 -19.07
CA GLY A 21 0.09 7.33 -19.83
C GLY A 21 0.49 6.06 -19.08
N TYR A 22 1.08 6.15 -17.87
CA TYR A 22 1.64 4.98 -17.18
C TYR A 22 0.60 3.91 -16.85
N SER A 23 -0.57 4.30 -16.36
CA SER A 23 -1.62 3.35 -16.00
C SER A 23 -2.24 2.65 -17.22
N GLN A 24 -2.06 3.20 -18.42
CA GLN A 24 -2.48 2.58 -19.68
C GLN A 24 -1.37 1.67 -20.23
N GLU A 25 -0.12 2.14 -20.22
CA GLU A 25 1.05 1.41 -20.70
C GLU A 25 1.36 0.19 -19.83
N CYS A 26 1.20 0.32 -18.51
CA CYS A 26 1.41 -0.72 -17.52
C CYS A 26 0.09 -1.07 -16.83
N SER A 27 -0.91 -1.52 -17.59
CA SER A 27 -2.29 -1.73 -17.10
C SER A 27 -2.40 -2.56 -15.83
N ASN A 28 -1.63 -3.65 -15.71
CA ASN A 28 -1.61 -4.50 -14.51
C ASN A 28 -1.10 -3.76 -13.26
N VAL A 29 -0.01 -2.99 -13.39
CA VAL A 29 0.51 -2.14 -12.31
C VAL A 29 -0.45 -0.99 -12.04
N GLY A 30 -1.04 -0.42 -13.09
CA GLY A 30 -2.06 0.61 -13.00
C GLY A 30 -3.28 0.15 -12.19
N GLN A 31 -3.69 -1.11 -12.32
CA GLN A 31 -4.75 -1.69 -11.50
C GLN A 31 -4.34 -1.78 -10.03
N LEU A 32 -3.14 -2.28 -9.74
CA LEU A 32 -2.61 -2.30 -8.37
C LEU A 32 -2.62 -0.90 -7.74
N LEU A 33 -2.08 0.11 -8.45
CA LEU A 33 -2.01 1.48 -7.95
C LEU A 33 -3.39 2.12 -7.73
N LYS A 34 -4.41 1.71 -8.50
CA LYS A 34 -5.80 2.16 -8.28
C LYS A 34 -6.42 1.53 -7.05
N ASN A 35 -6.10 0.27 -6.77
CA ASN A 35 -6.62 -0.45 -5.61
C ASN A 35 -5.89 -0.07 -4.31
N LEU A 36 -4.68 0.50 -4.41
CA LEU A 36 -3.80 0.76 -3.29
C LEU A 36 -4.28 1.98 -2.48
N SER A 37 -4.90 1.70 -1.34
CA SER A 37 -5.29 2.70 -0.35
C SER A 37 -4.79 2.32 1.04
N PHE A 38 -4.54 3.34 1.85
CA PHE A 38 -4.06 3.21 3.22
C PHE A 38 -5.03 3.86 4.19
N THR A 39 -4.96 3.41 5.44
CA THR A 39 -5.70 3.99 6.57
C THR A 39 -4.70 4.55 7.56
N LEU A 40 -5.07 5.59 8.31
CA LEU A 40 -4.20 6.18 9.33
C LEU A 40 -3.67 5.13 10.32
N ASP A 41 -4.52 4.22 10.80
CA ASP A 41 -4.12 3.17 11.76
C ASP A 41 -3.02 2.24 11.21
N MET A 42 -3.10 1.91 9.92
CA MET A 42 -2.09 1.11 9.23
C MET A 42 -0.75 1.85 9.19
N GLU A 43 -0.77 3.12 8.75
CA GLU A 43 0.44 3.93 8.64
C GLU A 43 1.07 4.19 10.01
N SER A 44 0.27 4.57 11.01
CA SER A 44 0.75 4.79 12.38
C SER A 44 1.37 3.53 12.98
N THR A 45 0.76 2.37 12.78
CA THR A 45 1.31 1.09 13.26
C THR A 45 2.66 0.77 12.60
N LEU A 46 2.75 0.96 11.28
CA LEU A 46 3.97 0.73 10.53
C LEU A 46 5.08 1.70 10.94
N MET A 47 4.76 2.98 11.14
CA MET A 47 5.72 3.98 11.60
C MET A 47 6.22 3.67 13.02
N GLY A 48 5.36 3.23 13.94
CA GLY A 48 5.77 2.80 15.28
C GLY A 48 6.77 1.66 15.24
N ASN A 49 6.51 0.62 14.45
CA ASN A 49 7.45 -0.50 14.28
C ASN A 49 8.84 -0.04 13.77
N VAL A 50 8.88 0.98 12.90
CA VAL A 50 10.14 1.49 12.35
C VAL A 50 10.85 2.42 13.32
N LEU A 51 10.12 3.35 13.94
CA LEU A 51 10.70 4.40 14.77
C LEU A 51 10.99 3.93 16.19
N ASP A 52 10.07 3.17 16.79
CA ASP A 52 10.15 2.75 18.18
C ASP A 52 10.86 1.38 18.28
N ASP A 53 10.39 0.39 17.52
CA ASP A 53 10.95 -0.97 17.54
C ASP A 53 12.21 -1.13 16.66
N LYS A 54 12.62 -0.04 15.98
CA LYS A 54 13.81 0.01 15.10
C LYS A 54 13.82 -1.07 14.02
N MET A 55 12.64 -1.55 13.60
CA MET A 55 12.54 -2.48 12.48
C MET A 55 12.93 -1.80 11.18
N LYS A 56 13.55 -2.56 10.27
CA LYS A 56 13.69 -2.09 8.89
C LYS A 56 12.29 -1.94 8.25
N PRO A 57 12.03 -0.87 7.46
CA PRO A 57 10.70 -0.62 6.90
C PRO A 57 10.10 -1.79 6.10
N ASP A 58 10.93 -2.49 5.32
CA ASP A 58 10.53 -3.68 4.56
C ASP A 58 10.12 -4.85 5.46
N ALA A 59 10.86 -5.07 6.55
CA ALA A 59 10.54 -6.08 7.56
C ALA A 59 9.25 -5.74 8.31
N ALA A 60 9.04 -4.47 8.67
CA ALA A 60 7.83 -3.99 9.33
C ALA A 60 6.59 -4.17 8.42
N ALA A 61 6.69 -3.75 7.16
CA ALA A 61 5.63 -3.93 6.18
C ALA A 61 5.30 -5.42 5.96
N LYS A 62 6.31 -6.27 5.77
CA LYS A 62 6.11 -7.72 5.60
C LYS A 62 5.44 -8.34 6.83
N ALA A 63 5.89 -7.99 8.03
CA ALA A 63 5.31 -8.50 9.28
C ALA A 63 3.85 -8.02 9.45
N TRP A 64 3.56 -6.76 9.12
CA TRP A 64 2.21 -6.22 9.20
C TRP A 64 1.27 -6.89 8.19
N ILE A 65 1.70 -7.08 6.93
CA ILE A 65 0.91 -7.77 5.91
C ILE A 65 0.68 -9.24 6.29
N LYS A 66 1.66 -9.94 6.87
CA LYS A 66 1.47 -11.30 7.41
C LYS A 66 0.37 -11.35 8.49
N LYS A 67 0.24 -10.30 9.31
CA LYS A 67 -0.81 -10.17 10.33
C LYS A 67 -2.15 -9.70 9.76
N ASN A 68 -2.14 -9.03 8.61
CA ASN A 68 -3.32 -8.44 7.96
C ASN A 68 -3.45 -8.89 6.49
N PRO A 69 -3.49 -10.20 6.19
CA PRO A 69 -3.44 -10.70 4.82
C PRO A 69 -4.65 -10.27 3.97
N GLN A 70 -5.78 -9.94 4.60
CA GLN A 70 -7.01 -9.49 3.95
C GLN A 70 -6.84 -8.20 3.14
N VAL A 71 -5.84 -7.37 3.47
CA VAL A 71 -5.55 -6.14 2.71
C VAL A 71 -5.21 -6.47 1.25
N LEU A 72 -4.59 -7.64 1.03
CA LEU A 72 -4.17 -8.09 -0.28
C LEU A 72 -5.36 -8.46 -1.17
N ASP A 73 -6.49 -8.88 -0.58
CA ASP A 73 -7.70 -9.20 -1.35
C ASP A 73 -8.21 -7.95 -2.07
N THR A 74 -8.06 -6.77 -1.45
CA THR A 74 -8.41 -5.49 -2.06
C THR A 74 -7.32 -5.00 -3.01
N TRP A 75 -6.07 -4.92 -2.55
CA TRP A 75 -4.97 -4.38 -3.35
C TRP A 75 -4.70 -5.19 -4.63
N LEU A 76 -4.83 -6.52 -4.56
CA LEU A 76 -4.54 -7.42 -5.69
C LEU A 76 -5.79 -7.85 -6.46
N SER A 77 -6.94 -7.21 -6.23
CA SER A 77 -8.16 -7.46 -7.01
C SER A 77 -7.93 -7.13 -8.50
N GLY A 78 -8.02 -8.14 -9.36
CA GLY A 78 -7.75 -8.00 -10.78
C GLY A 78 -6.27 -7.81 -11.15
N VAL A 79 -5.34 -8.04 -10.21
CA VAL A 79 -3.89 -7.92 -10.44
C VAL A 79 -3.27 -9.31 -10.66
N THR A 80 -2.43 -9.44 -11.68
CA THR A 80 -1.68 -10.66 -11.98
C THR A 80 -0.20 -10.51 -11.62
N THR A 81 0.49 -11.64 -11.53
CA THR A 81 1.95 -11.68 -11.58
C THR A 81 2.48 -11.28 -12.96
N VAL A 82 3.80 -11.12 -13.07
CA VAL A 82 4.48 -10.79 -14.33
C VAL A 82 4.27 -11.88 -15.40
N ASP A 83 4.19 -13.14 -14.99
CA ASP A 83 3.91 -14.30 -15.86
C ASP A 83 2.41 -14.60 -16.01
N GLY A 84 1.52 -13.69 -15.58
CA GLY A 84 0.07 -13.75 -15.82
C GLY A 84 -0.72 -14.64 -14.87
N LYS A 85 -0.13 -15.13 -13.77
CA LYS A 85 -0.83 -15.92 -12.74
C LYS A 85 -1.61 -15.01 -11.78
N PRO A 86 -2.59 -15.54 -11.03
CA PRO A 86 -3.30 -14.76 -10.00
C PRO A 86 -2.33 -14.14 -8.99
N GLY A 87 -2.34 -12.80 -8.89
CA GLY A 87 -1.39 -12.07 -8.03
C GLY A 87 -1.59 -12.36 -6.55
N LEU A 88 -2.85 -12.49 -6.12
CA LEU A 88 -3.22 -12.75 -4.73
C LEU A 88 -2.62 -14.06 -4.20
N GLU A 89 -2.79 -15.15 -4.94
CA GLU A 89 -2.28 -16.47 -4.56
C GLU A 89 -0.75 -16.48 -4.49
N ALA A 90 -0.09 -15.85 -5.46
CA ALA A 90 1.35 -15.73 -5.48
C ALA A 90 1.88 -14.90 -4.29
N ALA A 91 1.21 -13.81 -3.94
CA ALA A 91 1.59 -12.97 -2.80
C ALA A 91 1.39 -13.70 -1.47
N LYS A 92 0.25 -14.37 -1.27
CA LYS A 92 -0.03 -15.16 -0.07
C LYS A 92 1.01 -16.27 0.13
N ALA A 93 1.34 -17.01 -0.94
CA ALA A 93 2.37 -18.05 -0.88
C ALA A 93 3.75 -17.53 -0.46
N LYS A 94 4.12 -16.31 -0.87
CA LYS A 94 5.39 -15.67 -0.47
C LYS A 94 5.39 -15.11 0.95
N LEU A 95 4.22 -14.86 1.52
CA LEU A 95 4.08 -14.42 2.90
C LEU A 95 4.06 -15.57 3.90
N THR A 96 3.69 -16.78 3.47
CA THR A 96 3.75 -18.00 4.29
C THR A 96 5.13 -18.67 4.30
N GLN A 97 6.01 -18.32 3.35
CA GLN A 97 7.46 -18.61 3.42
C GLN A 97 8.17 -17.67 4.42
#